data_AF-A0A7S2BZ53-F1
#
_entry.id   AF-A0A7S2BZ53-F1
#
_cell.length_a   1.000
_cell.length_b   1.000
_cell.length_c   1.000
_cell.angle_alpha   90.00
_cell.angle_beta   90.00
_cell.angle_gamma   90.00
#
_symmetry.space_group_name_H-M   'P 1'
#
loop_
_entity.id
_entity.type
_entity.pdbx_description
1 polymer ?
#
loop_
_entity_poly.entity_id
_entity_poly.type
_entity_poly.pdbx_seq_one_letter_code
_entity_poly.pdbx_strand_id
1 'polypeptide(L)'
;SSDFRGLGSTEAMAISKYAHFRPPTSVACLRALARSDVQFYANFLDTLESDLPKGSWAVRQDPSAALVTLRSLSWPGYIAYHVPLTTKFGGVYFGYGQKNKDLPFLL
;
A
#
# COMPACT_ATOMS: atom_id res chain seq x y z
N SER A 1 -3.23 11.22 -19.37
CA SER A 1 -3.75 11.63 -18.05
C SER A 1 -2.59 11.56 -17.08
N SER A 2 -2.24 12.69 -16.49
CA SER A 2 -1.11 12.87 -15.56
C SER A 2 -1.61 13.62 -14.33
N ASP A 3 -2.74 13.15 -13.79
CA ASP A 3 -3.47 13.86 -12.74
C ASP A 3 -2.93 13.53 -11.33
N PHE A 4 -2.15 12.46 -11.19
CA PHE A 4 -1.46 12.15 -9.94
C PHE A 4 -0.21 13.04 -9.77
N ARG A 5 -0.21 13.88 -8.73
CA ARG A 5 0.90 14.77 -8.38
C ARG A 5 1.68 14.32 -7.14
N GLY A 6 1.36 13.14 -6.61
CA GLY A 6 1.88 12.67 -5.32
C GLY A 6 0.98 13.01 -4.15
N LEU A 7 1.06 12.20 -3.10
CA LEU A 7 0.39 12.45 -1.82
C LEU A 7 1.04 13.63 -1.09
N GLY A 8 0.24 14.41 -0.36
CA GLY A 8 0.76 15.39 0.60
C GLY A 8 1.49 14.72 1.76
N SER A 9 2.37 15.43 2.46
CA SER A 9 3.22 14.85 3.51
C SER A 9 2.44 14.18 4.64
N THR A 10 1.30 14.75 5.03
CA THR A 10 0.41 14.16 6.05
C THR A 10 -0.37 12.97 5.50
N GLU A 11 -0.88 13.08 4.26
CA GLU A 11 -1.63 11.99 3.62
C GLU A 11 -0.75 10.77 3.34
N ALA A 12 0.53 10.99 3.02
CA ALA A 12 1.49 9.93 2.77
C ALA A 12 1.70 9.02 4.00
N MET A 13 1.37 9.47 5.21
CA MET A 13 1.41 8.64 6.42
C MET A 13 0.16 7.78 6.62
N ALA A 14 -0.93 8.05 5.90
CA ALA A 14 -2.16 7.29 6.02
C ALA A 14 -2.09 6.00 5.20
N ILE A 15 -2.12 4.85 5.89
CA ILE A 15 -2.07 3.53 5.25
C ILE A 15 -3.21 3.30 4.23
N SER A 16 -4.35 3.96 4.44
CA SER A 16 -5.52 3.92 3.54
C SER A 16 -5.26 4.48 2.14
N LYS A 17 -4.19 5.27 1.97
CA LYS A 17 -3.77 5.82 0.66
C LYS A 17 -2.93 4.86 -0.17
N TYR A 18 -2.60 3.70 0.37
CA TYR A 18 -1.80 2.68 -0.30
C TYR A 18 -2.65 1.47 -0.65
N ALA A 19 -2.39 0.89 -1.82
CA ALA A 19 -3.11 -0.26 -2.33
C ALA A 19 -2.15 -1.29 -2.94
N HIS A 20 -2.62 -2.53 -3.00
CA HIS A 20 -1.91 -3.64 -3.62
C HIS A 20 -1.89 -3.49 -5.14
N PHE A 21 -0.71 -3.54 -5.74
CA PHE A 21 -0.54 -3.55 -7.20
C PHE A 21 -0.52 -4.97 -7.75
N ARG A 22 -1.68 -5.64 -7.68
CA ARG A 22 -1.94 -6.99 -8.20
C ARG A 22 -3.44 -7.12 -8.50
N PRO A 23 -3.89 -8.20 -9.16
CA PRO A 23 -5.31 -8.47 -9.29
C PRO A 23 -6.00 -8.43 -7.90
N PRO A 24 -7.13 -7.71 -7.76
CA PRO A 24 -7.83 -7.61 -6.50
C PRO A 24 -8.38 -8.98 -6.10
N THR A 25 -8.39 -9.19 -4.79
CA THR A 25 -8.92 -10.38 -4.13
C THR A 25 -10.23 -10.11 -3.41
N SER A 26 -10.50 -8.85 -3.04
CA SER A 26 -11.80 -8.47 -2.47
C SER A 26 -12.91 -8.57 -3.51
N VAL A 27 -14.04 -9.16 -3.11
CA VAL A 27 -15.27 -9.21 -3.92
C VAL A 27 -15.73 -7.81 -4.31
N ALA A 28 -15.55 -6.81 -3.43
CA ALA A 28 -15.92 -5.43 -3.73
C ALA A 28 -15.07 -4.83 -4.86
N CYS A 29 -13.75 -5.04 -4.80
CA CYS A 29 -12.81 -4.56 -5.82
C CYS A 29 -12.98 -5.31 -7.14
N LEU A 30 -13.24 -6.63 -7.10
CA LEU A 30 -13.57 -7.42 -8.30
C LEU A 30 -14.84 -6.92 -8.98
N ARG A 31 -15.89 -6.61 -8.21
CA ARG A 31 -17.11 -6.00 -8.75
C ARG A 31 -16.86 -4.63 -9.35
N ALA A 32 -16.03 -3.80 -8.72
CA ALA A 32 -15.67 -2.49 -9.26
C ALA A 32 -14.88 -2.62 -10.58
N LEU A 33 -13.95 -3.57 -10.65
CA LEU A 33 -13.15 -3.85 -11.85
C LEU A 33 -13.98 -4.40 -13.01
N ALA A 34 -15.03 -5.18 -12.74
CA ALA A 34 -15.87 -5.80 -13.76
C ALA A 34 -16.95 -4.87 -14.35
N ARG A 35 -17.10 -3.64 -13.84
CA ARG A 35 -18.08 -2.68 -14.36
C ARG A 35 -17.62 -2.16 -15.73
N SER A 36 -18.55 -2.07 -16.66
CA SER A 36 -18.34 -1.61 -18.04
C SER A 36 -19.09 -0.32 -18.36
N ASP A 37 -19.43 0.46 -17.34
CA ASP A 37 -20.02 1.80 -17.48
C ASP A 37 -18.93 2.84 -17.82
N VAL A 38 -19.37 4.04 -18.18
CA VAL A 38 -18.49 5.14 -18.60
C VAL A 38 -17.73 5.76 -17.41
N GLN A 39 -18.13 5.44 -16.17
CA GLN A 39 -17.60 6.06 -14.96
C GLN A 39 -16.26 5.42 -14.56
N PHE A 40 -15.23 6.24 -14.35
CA PHE A 40 -13.98 5.78 -13.78
C PHE A 40 -14.14 5.50 -12.27
N TYR A 41 -13.85 4.27 -11.86
CA TYR A 41 -13.81 3.86 -10.45
C TYR A 41 -12.38 3.76 -9.97
N ALA A 42 -12.00 4.62 -9.02
CA ALA A 42 -10.65 4.60 -8.44
C ALA A 42 -10.45 3.48 -7.38
N ASN A 43 -11.51 2.77 -6.99
CA ASN A 43 -11.53 1.78 -5.90
C ASN A 43 -11.46 0.33 -6.40
N PHE A 44 -10.75 0.08 -7.49
CA PHE A 44 -10.60 -1.25 -8.08
C PHE A 44 -9.45 -2.08 -7.49
N LEU A 45 -8.60 -1.47 -6.64
CA LEU A 45 -7.47 -2.12 -5.98
C LEU A 45 -7.74 -2.34 -4.48
N ASP A 46 -7.24 -3.44 -3.94
CA ASP A 46 -7.33 -3.74 -2.50
C ASP A 46 -6.43 -2.78 -1.71
N THR A 47 -6.98 -2.09 -0.71
CA THR A 47 -6.22 -1.17 0.14
C THR A 47 -5.39 -1.93 1.18
N LEU A 48 -4.21 -1.40 1.54
CA LEU A 48 -3.38 -2.01 2.60
C LEU A 48 -4.03 -1.93 3.98
N GLU A 49 -4.93 -0.97 4.19
CA GLU A 49 -5.72 -0.85 5.42
C GLU A 49 -6.62 -2.07 5.69
N SER A 50 -7.04 -2.76 4.64
CA SER A 50 -7.90 -3.95 4.74
C SER A 50 -7.12 -5.24 5.04
N ASP A 51 -5.79 -5.19 5.10
CA ASP A 51 -4.96 -6.37 5.33
C ASP A 51 -5.08 -6.88 6.78
N LEU A 52 -5.04 -8.21 6.90
CA LEU A 52 -5.08 -8.93 8.17
C LEU A 52 -3.73 -9.63 8.45
N PRO A 53 -3.26 -9.65 9.71
CA PRO A 53 -3.83 -8.95 10.87
C PRO A 53 -3.69 -7.42 10.74
N LYS A 54 -4.55 -6.67 11.46
CA LYS A 54 -4.42 -5.20 11.55
C LYS A 54 -3.06 -4.87 12.15
N GLY A 55 -2.38 -3.87 11.61
CA GLY A 55 -1.00 -3.54 12.02
C GLY A 55 0.07 -4.37 11.31
N SER A 56 -0.29 -5.17 10.30
CA SER A 56 0.66 -5.95 9.48
C SER A 56 1.61 -5.11 8.60
N TRP A 57 1.44 -3.79 8.63
CA TRP A 57 2.27 -2.82 7.92
C TRP A 57 2.78 -1.77 8.89
N ALA A 58 4.07 -1.45 8.79
CA ALA A 58 4.68 -0.33 9.49
C ALA A 58 4.93 0.81 8.52
N VAL A 59 4.24 1.94 8.71
CA VAL A 59 4.47 3.18 7.94
C VAL A 59 5.41 4.08 8.73
N ARG A 60 6.46 4.58 8.08
CA ARG A 60 7.44 5.49 8.69
C ARG A 60 7.81 6.60 7.73
N GLN A 61 7.92 7.81 8.27
CA GLN A 61 8.48 8.95 7.56
C GLN A 61 9.90 9.22 8.07
N ASP A 62 10.80 9.54 7.15
CA ASP A 62 12.14 10.00 7.48
C ASP A 62 12.09 11.35 8.23
N PRO A 63 13.02 11.69 9.13
CA PRO A 63 12.98 12.95 9.88
C PRO A 63 12.98 14.21 9.00
N SER A 64 13.52 14.12 7.78
CA SER A 64 13.47 15.22 6.80
C SER A 64 12.11 15.38 6.11
N ALA A 65 11.15 14.50 6.40
CA ALA A 65 9.86 14.36 5.73
C ALA A 65 9.93 14.14 4.21
N ALA A 66 11.12 13.88 3.65
CA ALA A 66 11.33 13.72 2.22
C ALA A 66 10.93 12.34 1.69
N LEU A 67 10.80 11.34 2.57
CA LEU A 67 10.52 9.96 2.19
C LEU A 67 9.58 9.31 3.20
N VAL A 68 8.57 8.61 2.68
CA VAL A 68 7.74 7.70 3.47
C VAL A 68 8.03 6.27 3.00
N THR A 69 8.17 5.37 3.98
CA THR A 69 8.41 3.95 3.76
C THR A 69 7.31 3.12 4.40
N LEU A 70 6.91 2.04 3.73
CA LEU A 70 5.97 1.04 4.22
C LEU A 70 6.68 -0.30 4.25
N ARG A 71 6.70 -0.94 5.41
CA ARG A 71 7.33 -2.25 5.59
C ARG A 71 6.28 -3.29 5.90
N SER A 72 6.32 -4.41 5.18
CA SER A 72 5.45 -5.55 5.51
C SER A 72 6.02 -6.29 6.71
N LEU A 73 5.20 -6.47 7.75
CA LEU A 73 5.53 -7.33 8.89
C LEU A 73 5.15 -8.79 8.61
N SER A 74 4.20 -9.02 7.70
CA SER A 74 3.84 -10.36 7.22
C SER A 74 4.91 -10.94 6.29
N TRP A 75 5.55 -10.10 5.49
CA TRP A 75 6.65 -10.48 4.61
C TRP A 75 7.91 -9.68 4.97
N PRO A 76 8.65 -10.09 6.02
CA PRO A 76 9.90 -9.44 6.39
C PRO A 76 10.84 -9.37 5.19
N GLY A 77 11.38 -8.17 4.95
CA GLY A 77 12.22 -7.87 3.79
C GLY A 77 11.52 -7.07 2.69
N TYR A 78 10.18 -6.96 2.70
CA TYR A 78 9.47 -6.07 1.77
C TYR A 78 9.45 -4.62 2.28
N ILE A 79 9.86 -3.69 1.42
CA ILE A 79 9.81 -2.25 1.66
C ILE A 79 9.23 -1.56 0.42
N ALA A 80 8.16 -0.80 0.60
CA ALA A 80 7.68 0.18 -0.36
C ALA A 80 8.07 1.59 0.08
N TYR A 81 8.22 2.50 -0.87
CA TYR A 81 8.53 3.90 -0.60
C TYR A 81 7.71 4.83 -1.49
N HIS A 82 7.48 6.04 -0.98
CA HIS A 82 6.86 7.15 -1.69
C HIS A 82 7.58 8.45 -1.31
N VAL A 83 7.88 9.28 -2.30
CA VAL A 83 8.42 10.63 -2.11
C VAL A 83 7.24 11.62 -2.17
N PRO A 84 6.81 12.21 -1.04
CA PRO A 84 5.68 13.12 -0.99
C PRO A 84 5.79 14.26 -2.02
N LEU A 85 4.65 14.74 -2.50
CA LEU A 85 4.55 15.80 -3.52
C LEU A 85 5.21 15.47 -4.87
N THR A 86 5.55 14.20 -5.10
CA THR A 86 6.08 13.74 -6.38
C THR A 86 5.38 12.46 -6.82
N THR A 87 5.59 12.07 -8.08
CA THR A 87 5.12 10.79 -8.63
C THR A 87 6.09 9.64 -8.40
N LYS A 88 7.15 9.84 -7.60
CA LYS A 88 8.18 8.84 -7.36
C LYS A 88 7.75 7.92 -6.22
N PHE A 89 7.45 6.68 -6.56
CA PHE A 89 7.18 5.60 -5.62
C PHE A 89 7.74 4.30 -6.16
N GLY A 90 7.88 3.31 -5.28
CA GLY A 90 8.33 1.99 -5.68
C GLY A 90 8.29 1.00 -4.52
N GLY A 91 8.66 -0.23 -4.82
CA GLY A 91 8.78 -1.28 -3.82
C GLY A 91 9.87 -2.26 -4.19
N VAL A 92 10.47 -2.86 -3.16
CA VAL A 92 11.54 -3.84 -3.32
C VAL A 92 11.46 -4.87 -2.21
N TYR A 93 11.82 -6.09 -2.55
CA TYR A 93 11.89 -7.21 -1.62
C TYR A 93 13.35 -7.69 -1.51
N PHE A 94 13.86 -7.70 -0.28
CA PHE A 94 15.14 -8.32 0.06
C PHE A 94 14.93 -9.23 1.27
N GLY A 95 14.76 -10.53 1.03
CA GLY A 95 14.52 -11.50 2.09
C GLY A 95 14.51 -12.94 1.59
N TYR A 96 14.21 -13.88 2.50
CA TYR A 96 14.27 -15.31 2.25
C TYR A 96 12.99 -15.93 1.64
N GLY A 97 12.01 -15.11 1.26
CA GLY A 97 10.73 -15.59 0.75
C GLY A 97 9.86 -16.28 1.82
N GLN A 98 10.09 -15.99 3.09
CA GLN A 98 9.37 -16.61 4.21
C GLN A 98 8.34 -15.63 4.80
N LYS A 99 7.08 -16.07 4.85
CA LYS A 99 6.01 -15.33 5.51
C LYS A 99 6.13 -15.49 7.03
N ASN A 100 6.03 -14.38 7.75
CA ASN A 100 5.91 -14.38 9.20
C ASN A 100 4.50 -14.85 9.60
N LYS A 101 4.36 -16.14 9.91
CA LYS A 101 3.10 -16.76 10.33
C LYS A 101 2.75 -16.45 11.79
N ASP A 102 3.74 -16.03 12.58
CA ASP A 102 3.57 -15.75 14.01
C ASP A 102 3.06 -14.33 14.26
N LEU A 103 3.04 -13.48 13.23
CA LEU A 103 2.60 -12.09 13.31
C LEU A 103 1.25 -11.89 14.04
N PRO A 104 0.20 -12.71 13.84
CA PRO A 104 -1.07 -12.54 14.57
C PRO A 104 -0.96 -12.73 16.09
N PHE A 105 0.08 -13.40 16.59
CA PHE A 105 0.33 -13.60 18.02
C PHE A 105 1.29 -12.57 18.61
N LEU A 106 1.95 -11.78 17.76
CA LEU A 106 2.94 -10.76 18.15
C LEU A 106 2.37 -9.34 18.22
N LEU A 107 1.21 -9.11 17.61
CA LEU A 107 0.53 -7.81 17.51
C LEU A 107 -0.54 -7.63 18.59
#